data_AF-A0A3B7DFB9-F1
#
_entry.id   AF-A0A3B7DFB9-F1
#
_cell.length_a   1.000
_cell.length_b   1.000
_cell.length_c   1.000
_cell.angle_alpha   90.00
_cell.angle_beta   90.00
_cell.angle_gamma   90.00
#
_symmetry.space_group_name_H-M   'P 1'
#
loop_
_entity.id
_entity.type
_entity.pdbx_description
1 polymer ?
#
loop_
_entity_poly.entity_id
_entity_poly.type
_entity_poly.pdbx_seq_one_letter_code
_entity_poly.pdbx_strand_id
1 'polypeptide(L)'
;MAGEAGPSDLDGHIYQRLLKERIVFLGSEVRDSNSNAICAQMLLLNAEDPQADIFLYINSPGGSVDSGMAIYDTMQFISNDVATFGMGLAASMGQFLLAAGTAGKRYALPHARIMMHQPSGGIGGSASDIKIQAQQSVLLKKQLNELQAQHSGQTVEQIELDSDRDRWFTPEQAKEYGLIDHVVANAGDLNS
;
A
#
# COMPACT_ATOMS: atom_id res chain seq x y z
N MET A 1 -3.05 27.45 5.98
CA MET A 1 -3.36 27.06 4.59
C MET A 1 -2.07 27.16 3.79
N ALA A 2 -1.36 26.04 3.65
CA ALA A 2 -0.32 25.90 2.64
C ALA A 2 -0.92 24.96 1.60
N GLY A 3 -1.26 25.49 0.43
CA GLY A 3 -1.69 24.65 -0.69
C GLY A 3 -0.51 23.80 -1.11
N GLU A 4 -0.65 22.48 -1.04
CA GLU A 4 0.26 21.58 -1.75
C GLU A 4 0.21 21.97 -3.23
N ALA A 5 1.34 22.42 -3.76
CA ALA A 5 1.51 22.56 -5.20
C ALA A 5 1.26 21.17 -5.80
N GLY A 6 0.25 21.06 -6.66
CA GLY A 6 0.08 19.87 -7.48
C GLY A 6 1.36 19.60 -8.30
N PRO A 7 1.52 18.38 -8.82
CA PRO A 7 2.65 18.07 -9.71
C PRO A 7 2.73 19.14 -10.78
N SER A 8 3.93 19.66 -11.06
CA SER A 8 4.10 20.62 -12.14
C SER A 8 3.61 20.00 -13.46
N ASP A 9 3.25 20.79 -14.47
CA ASP A 9 2.81 20.26 -15.78
C ASP A 9 3.84 19.26 -16.37
N LEU A 10 5.11 19.44 -16.06
CA LEU A 10 6.20 18.51 -16.41
C LEU A 10 6.10 17.17 -15.68
N ASP A 11 5.76 17.17 -14.40
CA ASP A 11 5.56 15.96 -13.60
C ASP A 11 4.35 15.17 -14.10
N GLY A 12 3.24 15.87 -14.41
CA GLY A 12 2.03 15.25 -14.97
C GLY A 12 2.27 14.50 -16.28
N HIS A 13 3.07 15.06 -17.18
CA HIS A 13 3.44 14.40 -18.44
C HIS A 13 4.28 13.13 -18.23
N ILE A 14 5.16 13.10 -17.24
CA ILE A 14 5.97 11.92 -16.92
C ILE A 14 5.07 10.80 -16.38
N TYR A 15 4.18 11.10 -15.42
CA TYR A 15 3.27 10.10 -14.86
C TYR A 15 2.31 9.52 -15.91
N GLN A 16 1.81 10.34 -16.83
CA GLN A 16 0.99 9.83 -17.95
C GLN A 16 1.79 8.90 -18.87
N ARG A 17 3.08 9.18 -19.08
CA ARG A 17 3.93 8.32 -19.90
C ARG A 17 4.28 7.01 -19.20
N LEU A 18 4.51 7.05 -17.89
CA LEU A 18 4.66 5.86 -17.04
C LEU A 18 3.39 5.01 -17.05
N LEU A 19 2.21 5.63 -17.00
CA LEU A 19 0.94 4.90 -17.04
C LEU A 19 0.78 4.08 -18.34
N LYS A 20 1.26 4.59 -19.49
CA LYS A 20 1.28 3.82 -20.75
C LYS A 20 2.17 2.58 -20.68
N GLU A 21 3.19 2.61 -19.83
CA GLU A 21 4.04 1.46 -19.50
C GLU A 21 3.47 0.66 -18.30
N ARG A 22 2.20 0.89 -17.94
CA ARG A 22 1.45 0.23 -16.86
C ARG A 22 2.02 0.46 -15.46
N ILE A 23 2.73 1.58 -15.28
CA ILE A 23 3.34 1.98 -14.02
C ILE A 23 2.45 3.02 -13.33
N VAL A 24 2.01 2.70 -12.10
CA VAL A 24 1.21 3.54 -11.22
C VAL A 24 2.04 3.93 -9.99
N PHE A 25 1.89 5.17 -9.52
CA PHE A 25 2.68 5.71 -8.42
C PHE A 25 1.82 6.14 -7.23
N LEU A 26 2.12 5.58 -6.06
CA LEU A 26 1.73 6.09 -4.75
C LEU A 26 2.95 6.75 -4.10
N GLY A 27 3.18 8.03 -4.41
CA GLY A 27 4.36 8.79 -3.98
C GLY A 27 4.16 9.76 -2.83
N SER A 28 3.00 9.71 -2.16
CA SER A 28 2.62 10.65 -1.10
C SER A 28 1.81 9.95 -0.01
N GLU A 29 1.37 10.72 0.99
CA GLU A 29 0.35 10.27 1.95
C GLU A 29 -0.91 9.76 1.22
N VAL A 30 -1.49 8.67 1.71
CA VAL A 30 -2.73 8.07 1.20
C VAL A 30 -3.92 8.94 1.59
N ARG A 31 -4.62 9.49 0.60
CA ARG A 31 -5.77 10.39 0.75
C ARG A 31 -6.85 10.04 -0.26
N ASP A 32 -8.07 10.56 -0.09
CA ASP A 32 -9.17 10.25 -1.02
C ASP A 32 -8.87 10.64 -2.47
N SER A 33 -8.23 11.80 -2.69
CA SER A 33 -7.95 12.29 -4.03
C SER A 33 -6.97 11.41 -4.81
N ASN A 34 -5.85 11.02 -4.20
CA ASN A 34 -4.87 10.17 -4.87
C ASN A 34 -5.30 8.70 -4.94
N SER A 35 -6.03 8.21 -3.93
CA SER A 35 -6.62 6.87 -3.95
C SER A 35 -7.58 6.71 -5.12
N ASN A 36 -8.54 7.63 -5.29
CA ASN A 36 -9.47 7.58 -6.42
C ASN A 36 -8.76 7.64 -7.78
N ALA A 37 -7.68 8.43 -7.89
CA ALA A 37 -6.88 8.49 -9.11
C ALA A 37 -6.15 7.16 -9.39
N ILE A 38 -5.55 6.54 -8.36
CA ILE A 38 -4.89 5.24 -8.47
C ILE A 38 -5.89 4.15 -8.87
N CYS A 39 -7.07 4.10 -8.24
CA CYS A 39 -8.10 3.13 -8.59
C CYS A 39 -8.58 3.32 -10.04
N ALA A 40 -8.82 4.56 -10.47
CA ALA A 40 -9.21 4.86 -11.84
C ALA A 40 -8.13 4.44 -12.86
N GLN A 41 -6.85 4.68 -12.55
CA GLN A 41 -5.72 4.25 -13.38
C GLN A 41 -5.66 2.73 -13.51
N MET A 42 -5.79 1.99 -12.40
CA MET A 42 -5.80 0.51 -12.43
C MET A 42 -6.99 -0.05 -13.23
N LEU A 43 -8.19 0.51 -13.05
CA LEU A 43 -9.37 0.10 -13.82
C LEU A 43 -9.20 0.36 -15.33
N LEU A 44 -8.57 1.49 -15.69
CA LEU A 44 -8.25 1.80 -17.09
C LEU A 44 -7.26 0.79 -17.66
N LEU A 45 -6.16 0.51 -16.95
CA LEU A 45 -5.14 -0.46 -17.37
C LEU A 45 -5.71 -1.88 -17.51
N ASN A 46 -6.62 -2.27 -16.62
CA ASN A 46 -7.34 -3.54 -16.71
C ASN A 46 -8.26 -3.60 -17.93
N ALA A 47 -8.95 -2.51 -18.26
CA ALA A 47 -9.80 -2.43 -19.45
C ALA A 47 -8.99 -2.44 -20.76
N GLU A 48 -7.80 -1.83 -20.76
CA GLU A 48 -6.90 -1.80 -21.92
C GLU A 48 -6.27 -3.17 -22.20
N ASP A 49 -5.75 -3.83 -21.16
CA ASP A 49 -5.22 -5.19 -21.23
C ASP A 49 -5.42 -5.87 -19.86
N PRO A 50 -6.37 -6.81 -19.73
CA PRO A 50 -6.67 -7.50 -18.47
C PRO A 50 -5.69 -8.64 -18.15
N GLN A 51 -4.67 -8.89 -18.97
CA GLN A 51 -3.69 -9.96 -18.75
C GLN A 51 -2.30 -9.43 -18.41
N ALA A 52 -1.96 -8.22 -18.88
CA ALA A 52 -0.66 -7.63 -18.59
C ALA A 52 -0.56 -7.14 -17.13
N ASP A 53 0.59 -7.39 -16.49
CA ASP A 53 0.87 -6.92 -15.13
C ASP A 53 0.73 -5.39 -14.99
N ILE A 54 0.38 -4.94 -13.79
CA ILE A 54 0.40 -3.53 -13.38
C ILE A 54 1.47 -3.36 -12.30
N PHE A 55 2.29 -2.31 -12.43
CA PHE A 55 3.39 -2.03 -11.50
C PHE A 55 3.05 -0.86 -10.59
N LEU A 56 2.78 -1.13 -9.31
CA LEU A 56 2.51 -0.12 -8.30
C LEU A 56 3.78 0.22 -7.51
N TYR A 57 4.32 1.42 -7.75
CA TYR A 57 5.46 1.95 -7.02
C TYR A 57 5.00 2.75 -5.80
N ILE A 58 5.53 2.39 -4.63
CA ILE A 58 5.09 2.89 -3.32
C ILE A 58 6.25 3.59 -2.62
N ASN A 59 6.08 4.89 -2.39
CA ASN A 59 6.87 5.72 -1.51
C ASN A 59 5.90 6.58 -0.69
N SER A 60 5.37 6.01 0.39
CA SER A 60 4.29 6.59 1.17
C SER A 60 4.48 6.39 2.67
N PRO A 61 4.23 7.42 3.49
CA PRO A 61 4.16 7.30 4.94
C PRO A 61 2.88 6.57 5.43
N GLY A 62 1.98 6.19 4.51
CA GLY A 62 0.64 5.73 4.83
C GLY A 62 -0.36 6.88 4.78
N GLY A 63 -1.46 6.77 5.52
CA GLY A 63 -2.52 7.79 5.53
C GLY A 63 -3.86 7.18 5.89
N SER A 64 -4.93 7.66 5.24
CA SER A 64 -6.29 7.20 5.46
C SER A 64 -6.43 5.69 5.20
N VAL A 65 -7.00 4.97 6.18
CA VAL A 65 -7.26 3.54 6.06
C VAL A 65 -8.31 3.28 4.99
N ASP A 66 -9.42 4.03 4.98
CA ASP A 66 -10.49 3.84 4.00
C ASP A 66 -10.01 4.08 2.58
N SER A 67 -9.23 5.15 2.36
CA SER A 67 -8.68 5.43 1.02
C SER A 67 -7.64 4.38 0.63
N GLY A 68 -6.88 3.83 1.58
CA GLY A 68 -5.98 2.71 1.30
C GLY A 68 -6.72 1.41 1.00
N MET A 69 -7.83 1.13 1.68
CA MET A 69 -8.68 -0.03 1.42
C MET A 69 -9.34 0.05 0.04
N ALA A 70 -9.69 1.23 -0.45
CA ALA A 70 -10.18 1.40 -1.82
C ALA A 70 -9.13 0.98 -2.88
N ILE A 71 -7.85 1.31 -2.65
CA ILE A 71 -6.75 0.86 -3.53
C ILE A 71 -6.60 -0.65 -3.40
N TYR A 72 -6.55 -1.17 -2.17
CA TYR A 72 -6.44 -2.60 -1.90
C TYR A 72 -7.50 -3.42 -2.63
N ASP A 73 -8.79 -3.09 -2.42
CA ASP A 73 -9.89 -3.82 -3.05
C ASP A 73 -9.83 -3.71 -4.57
N THR A 74 -9.39 -2.57 -5.11
CA THR A 74 -9.18 -2.43 -6.56
C THR A 74 -8.08 -3.36 -7.07
N MET A 75 -6.96 -3.47 -6.35
CA MET A 75 -5.88 -4.41 -6.68
C MET A 75 -6.37 -5.86 -6.69
N GLN A 76 -7.24 -6.24 -5.75
CA GLN A 76 -7.79 -7.59 -5.69
C GLN A 76 -8.93 -7.84 -6.70
N PHE A 77 -9.64 -6.78 -7.10
CA PHE A 77 -10.81 -6.86 -7.97
C PHE A 77 -10.45 -6.99 -9.46
N ILE A 78 -9.40 -6.30 -9.91
CA ILE A 78 -8.95 -6.36 -11.30
C ILE A 78 -8.36 -7.74 -11.63
N SER A 79 -8.37 -8.11 -12.92
CA SER A 79 -7.87 -9.42 -13.36
C SER A 79 -6.35 -9.46 -13.49
N ASN A 80 -5.70 -8.29 -13.50
CA ASN A 80 -4.26 -8.18 -13.62
C ASN A 80 -3.54 -8.61 -12.35
N ASP A 81 -2.36 -9.19 -12.51
CA ASP A 81 -1.40 -9.22 -11.42
C ASP A 81 -0.91 -7.81 -11.11
N VAL A 82 -0.83 -7.47 -9.82
CA VAL A 82 -0.31 -6.19 -9.35
C VAL A 82 1.04 -6.42 -8.68
N ALA A 83 2.12 -6.07 -9.39
CA ALA A 83 3.47 -6.08 -8.85
C ALA A 83 3.71 -4.81 -8.02
N THR A 84 4.18 -4.95 -6.78
CA THR A 84 4.38 -3.82 -5.87
C THR A 84 5.86 -3.54 -5.64
N PHE A 85 6.25 -2.27 -5.59
CA PHE A 85 7.64 -1.83 -5.43
C PHE A 85 7.78 -0.82 -4.30
N GLY A 86 8.33 -1.25 -3.17
CA GLY A 86 8.69 -0.39 -2.05
C GLY A 86 9.95 0.43 -2.35
N MET A 87 9.83 1.75 -2.32
CA MET A 87 10.93 2.70 -2.52
C MET A 87 10.93 3.75 -1.41
N GLY A 88 12.10 4.08 -0.88
CA GLY A 88 12.20 5.11 0.16
C GLY A 88 11.48 4.68 1.45
N LEU A 89 10.20 5.01 1.58
CA LEU A 89 9.36 4.64 2.72
C LEU A 89 8.09 3.91 2.26
N ALA A 90 7.80 2.75 2.83
CA ALA A 90 6.47 2.15 2.80
C ALA A 90 6.03 1.92 4.24
N ALA A 91 5.20 2.81 4.77
CA ALA A 91 4.79 2.77 6.17
C ALA A 91 3.26 2.72 6.31
N SER A 92 2.76 2.07 7.35
CA SER A 92 1.32 1.96 7.63
C SER A 92 0.55 1.48 6.39
N MET A 93 -0.45 2.22 5.88
CA MET A 93 -1.17 1.83 4.66
C MET A 93 -0.26 1.69 3.43
N GLY A 94 0.88 2.37 3.36
CA GLY A 94 1.88 2.14 2.31
C GLY A 94 2.53 0.76 2.42
N GLN A 95 2.86 0.32 3.64
CA GLN A 95 3.37 -1.03 3.89
C GLN A 95 2.30 -2.10 3.62
N PHE A 96 1.06 -1.84 4.05
CA PHE A 96 -0.07 -2.74 3.82
C PHE A 96 -0.28 -2.99 2.32
N LEU A 97 -0.33 -1.93 1.52
CA LEU A 97 -0.47 -2.03 0.06
C LEU A 97 0.74 -2.69 -0.60
N LEU A 98 1.95 -2.47 -0.09
CA LEU A 98 3.15 -3.17 -0.54
C LEU A 98 3.00 -4.69 -0.38
N ALA A 99 2.54 -5.14 0.79
CA ALA A 99 2.36 -6.56 1.08
C ALA A 99 1.19 -7.19 0.30
N ALA A 100 0.21 -6.39 -0.11
CA ALA A 100 -0.99 -6.83 -0.83
C ALA A 100 -0.81 -7.05 -2.34
N GLY A 101 0.39 -6.83 -2.88
CA GLY A 101 0.71 -7.19 -4.27
C GLY A 101 0.58 -8.69 -4.53
N THR A 102 0.52 -9.08 -5.80
CA THR A 102 0.46 -10.49 -6.19
C THR A 102 1.64 -11.26 -5.59
N ALA A 103 1.38 -12.42 -4.98
CA ALA A 103 2.42 -13.26 -4.40
C ALA A 103 3.52 -13.63 -5.42
N GLY A 104 4.78 -13.48 -5.03
CA GLY A 104 5.94 -13.64 -5.91
C GLY A 104 6.29 -12.38 -6.71
N LYS A 105 5.48 -11.32 -6.65
CA LYS A 105 5.68 -10.05 -7.38
C LYS A 105 5.74 -8.83 -6.44
N ARG A 106 6.14 -9.03 -5.18
CA ARG A 106 6.31 -7.95 -4.20
C ARG A 106 7.79 -7.66 -3.99
N TYR A 107 8.21 -6.43 -4.29
CA TYR A 107 9.60 -6.03 -4.36
C TYR A 107 9.88 -4.85 -3.42
N ALA A 108 11.11 -4.74 -2.93
CA ALA A 108 11.62 -3.51 -2.32
C ALA A 108 13.04 -3.21 -2.79
N LEU A 109 13.38 -1.92 -2.86
CA LEU A 109 14.75 -1.47 -3.09
C LEU A 109 15.60 -1.64 -1.81
N PRO A 110 16.95 -1.77 -1.91
CA PRO A 110 17.80 -2.21 -0.80
C PRO A 110 17.87 -1.25 0.40
N HIS A 111 17.38 -0.02 0.23
CA HIS A 111 17.37 1.00 1.29
C HIS A 111 15.95 1.48 1.62
N ALA A 112 14.93 0.81 1.09
CA ALA A 112 13.56 1.09 1.47
C ALA A 112 13.35 0.76 2.95
N ARG A 113 12.63 1.62 3.65
CA ARG A 113 12.21 1.40 5.03
C ARG A 113 10.76 0.97 5.02
N ILE A 114 10.48 -0.14 5.68
CA ILE A 114 9.12 -0.70 5.78
C ILE A 114 8.68 -0.61 7.24
N MET A 115 7.47 -0.12 7.49
CA MET A 115 6.96 0.09 8.85
C MET A 115 5.52 -0.38 8.98
N MET A 116 5.29 -1.28 9.93
CA MET A 116 3.98 -1.78 10.32
C MET A 116 3.60 -1.21 11.70
N HIS A 117 2.36 -0.76 11.84
CA HIS A 117 1.77 -0.36 13.11
C HIS A 117 0.25 -0.51 13.05
N GLN A 118 -0.40 -0.50 14.21
CA GLN A 118 -1.85 -0.55 14.31
C GLN A 118 -2.49 0.72 13.73
N PRO A 119 -3.70 0.63 13.15
CA PRO A 119 -4.44 1.82 12.75
C PRO A 119 -4.66 2.73 13.96
N SER A 120 -4.52 4.03 13.76
CA SER A 120 -4.75 5.06 14.78
C SER A 120 -5.63 6.18 14.24
N GLY A 121 -6.40 6.82 15.11
CA GLY A 121 -7.34 7.87 14.76
C GLY A 121 -7.94 8.55 15.99
N GLY A 122 -8.45 9.76 15.81
CA GLY A 122 -9.15 10.50 16.87
C GLY A 122 -10.61 10.06 17.00
N ILE A 123 -11.08 9.88 18.24
CA ILE A 123 -12.47 9.55 18.57
C ILE A 123 -13.08 10.74 19.33
N GLY A 124 -14.32 11.12 19.02
CA GLY A 124 -14.99 12.26 19.68
C GLY A 124 -16.49 12.32 19.43
N GLY A 125 -17.20 13.09 20.26
CA GLY A 125 -18.66 13.25 20.20
C GLY A 125 -19.33 12.94 21.54
N SER A 126 -20.61 12.59 21.52
CA SER A 126 -21.33 12.10 22.70
C SER A 126 -20.79 10.75 23.17
N ALA A 127 -21.14 10.31 24.38
CA ALA A 127 -20.75 8.98 24.87
C ALA A 127 -21.19 7.84 23.94
N SER A 128 -22.34 7.99 23.28
CA SER A 128 -22.83 7.04 22.27
C SER A 128 -21.96 7.05 21.01
N ASP A 129 -21.58 8.23 20.52
CA ASP A 129 -20.73 8.37 19.33
C ASP A 129 -19.35 7.76 19.59
N ILE A 130 -18.76 8.06 20.74
CA ILE A 130 -17.47 7.50 21.18
C ILE A 130 -17.53 5.96 21.21
N LYS A 131 -18.60 5.40 21.77
CA LYS A 131 -18.78 3.94 21.83
C LYS A 131 -18.87 3.32 20.44
N ILE A 132 -19.63 3.93 19.53
CA ILE A 132 -19.80 3.44 18.16
C ILE A 132 -18.46 3.50 17.40
N GLN A 133 -17.76 4.64 17.48
CA GLN A 133 -16.47 4.82 16.82
C GLN A 133 -15.43 3.83 17.33
N ALA A 134 -15.34 3.62 18.65
CA ALA A 134 -14.43 2.63 19.22
C ALA A 134 -14.72 1.21 18.74
N GLN A 135 -16.00 0.82 18.63
CA GLN A 135 -16.38 -0.48 18.09
C GLN A 135 -15.98 -0.63 16.62
N GLN A 136 -16.17 0.42 15.80
CA GLN A 136 -15.72 0.41 14.41
C GLN A 136 -14.19 0.31 14.30
N SER A 137 -13.43 1.03 15.13
CA SER A 137 -11.97 0.94 15.14
C SER A 137 -11.46 -0.47 15.48
N VAL A 138 -12.13 -1.17 16.41
CA VAL A 138 -11.78 -2.57 16.75
C VAL A 138 -12.04 -3.51 15.56
N LEU A 139 -13.17 -3.33 14.86
CA LEU A 139 -13.49 -4.13 13.67
C LEU A 139 -12.47 -3.89 12.56
N LEU A 140 -12.15 -2.62 12.30
CA LEU A 140 -11.18 -2.24 11.27
C LEU A 140 -9.79 -2.80 11.57
N LYS A 141 -9.33 -2.68 12.82
CA LYS A 141 -8.07 -3.26 13.27
C LYS A 141 -8.04 -4.78 13.02
N LYS A 142 -9.11 -5.48 13.39
CA LYS A 142 -9.21 -6.92 13.19
C LYS A 142 -9.11 -7.29 11.70
N GLN A 143 -9.87 -6.62 10.84
CA GLN A 143 -9.85 -6.87 9.39
C GLN A 143 -8.46 -6.63 8.78
N LEU A 144 -7.80 -5.52 9.13
CA LEU A 144 -6.45 -5.24 8.65
C LEU A 144 -5.44 -6.30 9.11
N ASN A 145 -5.57 -6.81 10.33
CA ASN A 145 -4.67 -7.85 10.83
C ASN A 145 -4.90 -9.19 10.13
N GLU A 146 -6.15 -9.55 9.85
CA GLU A 146 -6.50 -10.75 9.07
C GLU A 146 -5.93 -10.67 7.65
N LEU A 147 -6.06 -9.53 6.97
CA LEU A 147 -5.51 -9.32 5.63
C LEU A 147 -3.97 -9.31 5.62
N GLN A 148 -3.35 -8.66 6.60
CA GLN A 148 -1.88 -8.71 6.72
C GLN A 148 -1.38 -10.12 6.98
N ALA A 149 -2.05 -10.90 7.82
CA ALA A 149 -1.74 -12.30 8.05
C ALA A 149 -1.86 -13.12 6.76
N GLN A 150 -2.94 -12.92 6.00
CA GLN A 150 -3.14 -13.54 4.69
C GLN A 150 -1.97 -13.28 3.74
N HIS A 151 -1.52 -12.03 3.62
CA HIS A 151 -0.46 -11.67 2.66
C HIS A 151 0.95 -11.99 3.15
N SER A 152 1.19 -11.94 4.45
CA SER A 152 2.52 -12.22 5.02
C SER A 152 2.77 -13.71 5.28
N GLY A 153 1.71 -14.51 5.42
CA GLY A 153 1.80 -15.89 5.90
C GLY A 153 2.00 -16.02 7.41
N GLN A 154 2.06 -14.91 8.15
CA GLN A 154 2.07 -14.91 9.62
C GLN A 154 0.68 -15.22 10.18
N THR A 155 0.60 -15.61 11.45
CA THR A 155 -0.70 -15.74 12.12
C THR A 155 -1.26 -14.37 12.50
N VAL A 156 -2.58 -14.27 12.66
CA VAL A 156 -3.24 -13.02 13.08
C VAL A 156 -2.71 -12.54 14.44
N GLU A 157 -2.45 -13.48 15.35
CA GLU A 157 -1.89 -13.19 16.68
C GLU A 157 -0.48 -12.59 16.60
N GLN A 158 0.35 -13.07 15.67
CA GLN A 158 1.69 -12.55 15.45
C GLN A 158 1.62 -11.12 14.87
N ILE A 159 0.73 -10.87 13.91
CA ILE A 159 0.50 -9.53 13.36
C ILE A 159 -0.02 -8.57 14.44
N GLU A 160 -0.95 -9.01 15.29
CA GLU A 160 -1.47 -8.21 16.41
C GLU A 160 -0.38 -7.79 17.39
N LEU A 161 0.50 -8.72 17.76
CA LEU A 161 1.61 -8.45 18.67
C LEU A 161 2.64 -7.52 18.03
N ASP A 162 2.93 -7.73 16.75
CA ASP A 162 3.99 -7.00 16.04
C ASP A 162 3.57 -5.61 15.57
N SER A 163 2.26 -5.37 15.42
CA SER A 163 1.71 -4.07 15.02
C SER A 163 1.29 -3.20 16.21
N ASP A 164 1.30 -3.71 17.46
CA ASP A 164 0.87 -2.93 18.62
C ASP A 164 1.72 -1.65 18.82
N ARG A 165 2.98 -1.68 18.39
CA ARG A 165 3.86 -0.51 18.29
C ARG A 165 4.51 -0.48 16.91
N ASP A 166 5.07 0.68 16.56
CA ASP A 166 5.85 0.85 15.35
C ASP A 166 6.94 -0.22 15.25
N ARG A 167 6.79 -1.11 14.27
CA ARG A 167 7.78 -2.12 13.94
C ARG A 167 8.39 -1.79 12.60
N TRP A 168 9.70 -1.58 12.61
CA TRP A 168 10.50 -1.22 11.45
C TRP A 168 11.22 -2.44 10.89
N PHE A 169 11.27 -2.53 9.57
CA PHE A 169 11.91 -3.61 8.83
C PHE A 169 12.90 -3.02 7.82
N THR A 170 14.08 -3.62 7.73
CA THR A 170 14.89 -3.55 6.50
C THR A 170 14.20 -4.36 5.40
N PRO A 171 14.56 -4.18 4.12
CA PRO A 171 14.01 -4.99 3.02
C PRO A 171 14.21 -6.49 3.25
N GLU A 172 15.36 -6.91 3.76
CA GLU A 172 15.65 -8.32 4.05
C GLU A 172 14.76 -8.87 5.16
N GLN A 173 14.56 -8.09 6.24
CA GLN A 173 13.66 -8.46 7.32
C GLN A 173 12.20 -8.51 6.84
N ALA A 174 11.79 -7.58 5.99
CA ALA A 174 10.46 -7.56 5.41
C ALA A 174 10.22 -8.78 4.52
N LYS A 175 11.25 -9.21 3.76
CA LYS A 175 11.21 -10.43 2.98
C LYS A 175 11.08 -11.68 3.86
N GLU A 176 11.92 -11.79 4.89
CA GLU A 176 11.87 -12.92 5.84
C GLU A 176 10.52 -12.98 6.58
N TYR A 177 9.94 -11.82 6.89
CA TYR A 177 8.62 -11.73 7.53
C TYR A 177 7.46 -12.05 6.57
N GLY A 178 7.70 -12.02 5.26
CA GLY A 178 6.70 -12.29 4.22
C GLY A 178 5.96 -11.05 3.69
N LEU A 179 6.39 -9.83 4.06
CA LEU A 179 5.78 -8.59 3.55
C LEU A 179 6.14 -8.30 2.08
N ILE A 180 7.27 -8.84 1.62
CA ILE A 180 7.72 -8.77 0.23
C ILE A 180 8.35 -10.12 -0.16
N ASP A 181 8.56 -10.35 -1.45
CA ASP A 181 9.15 -11.58 -1.97
C ASP A 181 10.63 -11.38 -2.36
N HIS A 182 10.98 -10.18 -2.83
CA HIS A 182 12.29 -9.88 -3.41
C HIS A 182 12.85 -8.54 -2.96
N VAL A 183 14.17 -8.51 -2.71
CA VAL A 183 14.95 -7.27 -2.60
C VAL A 183 15.72 -7.13 -3.90
N VAL A 184 15.51 -6.05 -4.64
CA VAL A 184 16.09 -5.83 -5.98
C VAL A 184 16.94 -4.57 -6.00
N ALA A 185 18.19 -4.69 -6.42
CA ALA A 185 19.16 -3.59 -6.40
C ALA A 185 19.22 -2.86 -7.74
N ASN A 186 18.93 -3.56 -8.84
CA ASN A 186 18.95 -3.00 -10.19
C ASN A 186 17.83 -3.60 -11.04
N ALA A 187 17.49 -2.93 -12.15
CA ALA A 187 16.39 -3.35 -13.03
C ALA A 187 16.62 -4.72 -13.70
N GLY A 188 17.87 -5.17 -13.83
CA GLY A 188 18.20 -6.49 -14.39
C GLY A 188 17.80 -7.66 -13.48
N ASP A 189 17.68 -7.41 -12.17
CA ASP A 189 17.33 -8.43 -11.18
C ASP A 189 15.88 -8.94 -11.33
N LEU A 190 15.01 -8.22 -12.04
CA LEU A 190 13.59 -8.58 -12.20
C LEU A 190 13.34 -9.78 -13.12
N ASN A 191 14.33 -10.16 -13.93
CA ASN A 191 14.24 -11.27 -14.88
C ASN A 191 15.04 -12.51 -14.44
N SER A 192 15.56 -12.52 -13.20
CA SER A 192 16.46 -13.54 -12.66
C SER A 192 15.74 -14.41 -11.62
#